data_AF-A0A7J8W040-F1
#
_entry.id   AF-A0A7J8W040-F1
#
_cell.length_a   1.000
_cell.length_b   1.000
_cell.length_c   1.000
_cell.angle_alpha   90.00
_cell.angle_beta   90.00
_cell.angle_gamma   90.00
#
_symmetry.space_group_name_H-M   'P 1'
#
loop_
_entity.id
_entity.type
_entity.pdbx_description
1 polymer ?
#
loop_
_entity_poly.entity_id
_entity_poly.type
_entity_poly.pdbx_seq_one_letter_code
_entity_poly.pdbx_strand_id
1 'polypeptide(L)'
;MKKLRVKMEEINEEQKNIRELQGELREKIEAIDLECEQLREETMMVRQQSVNTQIRLALMFQILKARQNHDFAQASHLTSTL
;
A
#
# COMPACT_ATOMS: atom_id res chain seq x y z
N MET A 1 -47.82 -3.42 33.94
CA MET A 1 -46.58 -2.70 34.31
C MET A 1 -45.35 -3.59 34.42
N LYS A 2 -45.34 -4.68 35.20
CA LYS A 2 -44.15 -5.58 35.33
C LYS A 2 -43.57 -6.08 33.99
N LYS A 3 -44.40 -6.58 33.07
CA LYS A 3 -43.95 -7.05 31.74
C LYS A 3 -43.28 -5.96 30.88
N LEU A 4 -43.75 -4.72 30.97
CA LEU A 4 -43.16 -3.60 30.22
C LEU A 4 -41.77 -3.26 30.74
N ARG A 5 -41.60 -3.29 32.06
CA ARG A 5 -40.32 -3.02 32.72
C ARG A 5 -39.26 -4.07 32.36
N VAL A 6 -39.62 -5.35 32.37
CA VAL A 6 -38.71 -6.44 31.96
C VAL A 6 -38.26 -6.25 30.51
N LYS A 7 -39.19 -5.97 29.59
CA LYS A 7 -38.83 -5.68 28.19
C LYS A 7 -37.93 -4.46 28.02
N MET A 8 -38.15 -3.40 28.82
CA MET A 8 -37.27 -2.23 28.81
C MET A 8 -35.87 -2.56 29.31
N GLU A 9 -35.75 -3.41 30.34
CA GLU A 9 -34.45 -3.89 30.84
C GLU A 9 -33.73 -4.74 29.79
N GLU A 10 -34.43 -5.64 29.10
CA GLU A 10 -33.90 -6.44 27.98
C GLU A 10 -33.38 -5.54 26.83
N ILE A 11 -34.19 -4.55 26.40
CA ILE A 11 -33.80 -3.61 25.34
C ILE A 11 -32.56 -2.80 25.75
N ASN A 12 -32.47 -2.37 27.01
CA ASN A 12 -31.31 -1.62 27.48
C ASN A 12 -30.02 -2.46 27.42
N GLU A 13 -30.10 -3.76 27.76
CA GLU A 13 -28.95 -4.65 27.69
C GLU A 13 -28.54 -4.92 26.24
N GLU A 14 -29.51 -5.16 25.35
CA GLU A 14 -29.24 -5.28 23.91
C GLU A 14 -28.57 -4.03 23.34
N GLN A 15 -29.06 -2.85 23.69
CA GLN A 15 -28.47 -1.57 23.25
C GLN A 15 -27.04 -1.39 23.77
N LYS A 16 -26.75 -1.83 25.00
CA LYS A 16 -25.40 -1.78 25.56
C LYS A 16 -24.46 -2.69 24.75
N ASN A 17 -24.87 -3.93 24.50
CA ASN A 17 -24.09 -4.88 23.70
C ASN A 17 -23.85 -4.37 22.28
N ILE A 18 -24.85 -3.75 21.65
CA ILE A 18 -24.70 -3.13 20.31
C ILE A 18 -23.64 -2.04 20.33
N ARG A 19 -23.62 -1.18 21.36
CA ARG A 19 -22.63 -0.09 21.46
C ARG A 19 -21.21 -0.63 21.65
N GLU A 20 -21.05 -1.67 22.46
CA GLU A 20 -19.76 -2.32 22.66
C GLU A 20 -19.24 -2.93 21.34
N LEU A 21 -20.08 -3.70 20.64
CA LEU A 21 -19.73 -4.27 19.34
C LEU A 21 -19.42 -3.21 18.27
N GLN A 22 -20.14 -2.08 18.27
CA GLN A 22 -19.86 -0.95 17.38
C GLN A 22 -18.50 -0.31 17.69
N GLY A 23 -18.14 -0.21 18.97
CA GLY A 23 -16.82 0.24 19.40
C GLY A 23 -15.71 -0.67 18.87
N GLU A 24 -15.82 -1.98 19.11
CA GLU A 24 -14.84 -2.96 18.61
C GLU A 24 -14.74 -2.96 17.08
N LEU A 25 -15.88 -2.84 16.38
CA LEU A 25 -15.89 -2.79 14.93
C LEU A 25 -15.17 -1.53 14.43
N ARG A 26 -15.37 -0.39 15.09
CA ARG A 26 -14.72 0.86 14.73
C ARG A 26 -13.20 0.78 14.91
N GLU A 27 -12.73 0.22 16.02
CA GLU A 27 -11.29 0.02 16.25
C GLU A 27 -10.66 -0.86 15.18
N LYS A 28 -11.36 -1.93 14.76
CA LYS A 28 -10.90 -2.80 13.67
C LYS A 28 -10.83 -2.08 12.33
N ILE A 29 -11.83 -1.24 12.02
CA ILE A 29 -11.82 -0.45 10.78
C ILE A 29 -10.66 0.55 10.79
N GLU A 30 -10.45 1.27 11.90
CA GLU A 30 -9.35 2.23 12.03
C GLU A 30 -7.98 1.55 11.89
N ALA A 31 -7.83 0.32 12.41
CA ALA A 31 -6.62 -0.48 12.21
C ALA A 31 -6.41 -0.90 10.74
N ILE A 32 -7.48 -1.33 10.06
CA ILE A 32 -7.44 -1.69 8.63
C ILE A 32 -7.07 -0.47 7.77
N ASP A 33 -7.65 0.70 8.06
CA ASP A 33 -7.36 1.93 7.33
C ASP A 33 -5.88 2.33 7.47
N LEU A 34 -5.32 2.19 8.67
CA LEU A 34 -3.89 2.43 8.91
C LEU A 34 -3.01 1.47 8.11
N GLU A 35 -3.34 0.17 8.12
CA GLU A 35 -2.60 -0.84 7.34
C GLU A 35 -2.72 -0.57 5.83
N CYS A 36 -3.88 -0.15 5.34
CA CYS A 36 -4.08 0.23 3.94
C CYS A 36 -3.20 1.40 3.51
N GLU A 37 -3.06 2.42 4.34
CA GLU A 37 -2.18 3.56 4.04
C GLU A 37 -0.70 3.14 4.04
N GLN A 38 -0.27 2.29 4.98
CA GLN A 38 1.09 1.74 4.99
C GLN A 38 1.37 0.93 3.71
N LEU A 39 0.45 0.03 3.32
CA LEU A 39 0.58 -0.74 2.08
C LEU A 39 0.67 0.17 0.85
N ARG A 40 -0.06 1.28 0.83
CA ARG A 40 -0.02 2.25 -0.26
C ARG A 40 1.35 2.91 -0.37
N GLU A 41 1.93 3.32 0.76
CA GLU A 41 3.28 3.91 0.81
C GLU A 41 4.35 2.92 0.35
N GLU A 42 4.32 1.68 0.87
CA GLU A 42 5.25 0.62 0.47
C GLU A 42 5.14 0.30 -1.02
N THR A 43 3.91 0.19 -1.54
CA THR A 43 3.67 -0.04 -2.97
C THR A 43 4.22 1.09 -3.82
N MET A 44 4.08 2.34 -3.37
CA MET A 44 4.63 3.50 -4.08
C MET A 44 6.16 3.45 -4.13
N MET A 45 6.81 3.07 -3.03
CA MET A 45 8.27 2.90 -2.99
C MET A 45 8.75 1.80 -3.94
N VAL A 46 8.12 0.62 -3.90
CA VAL A 46 8.45 -0.50 -4.79
C VAL A 46 8.24 -0.12 -6.26
N ARG A 47 7.15 0.59 -6.57
CA ARG A 47 6.87 1.10 -7.91
C ARG A 47 7.99 2.04 -8.38
N GLN A 48 8.37 3.02 -7.56
CA GLN A 48 9.42 3.97 -7.92
C GLN A 48 10.77 3.27 -8.14
N GLN A 49 11.11 2.31 -7.28
CA GLN A 49 12.32 1.51 -7.44
C GLN A 49 12.27 0.66 -8.71
N SER A 50 11.11 0.09 -9.04
CA SER A 50 10.91 -0.70 -10.26
C SER A 50 11.11 0.14 -11.51
N VAL A 51 10.55 1.37 -11.55
CA VAL A 51 10.75 2.32 -12.67
C VAL A 51 12.24 2.67 -12.81
N ASN A 52 12.91 3.01 -11.71
CA ASN A 52 14.35 3.32 -11.74
C ASN A 52 15.18 2.13 -12.25
N THR A 53 14.83 0.91 -11.85
CA THR A 53 15.48 -0.32 -12.31
C THR A 53 15.27 -0.54 -13.80
N GLN A 54 14.05 -0.35 -14.30
CA GLN A 54 13.75 -0.45 -15.73
C GLN A 54 14.53 0.57 -16.56
N ILE A 55 14.64 1.82 -16.09
CA ILE A 55 15.44 2.86 -16.75
C ILE A 55 16.91 2.46 -16.82
N ARG A 56 17.49 1.99 -15.71
CA ARG A 56 18.88 1.51 -15.68
C ARG A 56 19.09 0.33 -16.63
N LEU A 57 18.19 -0.65 -16.63
CA LEU A 57 18.28 -1.79 -17.54
C LEU A 57 18.21 -1.36 -19.01
N ALA A 58 17.32 -0.42 -19.36
CA ALA A 58 17.24 0.11 -20.71
C ALA A 58 18.56 0.77 -21.15
N LEU A 59 19.17 1.60 -20.28
CA LEU A 59 20.48 2.21 -20.53
C LEU A 59 21.58 1.16 -20.69
N MET A 60 21.61 0.14 -19.82
CA MET A 60 22.57 -0.96 -19.92
C MET A 60 22.44 -1.72 -21.24
N PHE A 61 21.22 -1.99 -21.71
CA PHE A 61 21.01 -2.61 -23.03
C PHE A 61 21.47 -1.72 -24.18
N GLN A 62 21.26 -0.41 -24.10
CA GLN A 62 21.77 0.54 -25.10
C GLN A 62 23.30 0.55 -25.15
N ILE A 63 23.97 0.53 -23.99
CA ILE A 63 25.43 0.43 -23.91
C ILE A 63 25.93 -0.87 -24.56
N LEU A 64 25.30 -2.00 -24.24
CA LEU A 64 25.67 -3.30 -24.84
C LEU A 64 25.50 -3.29 -26.36
N LYS A 65 24.42 -2.69 -26.86
CA LYS A 65 24.17 -2.55 -28.30
C LYS A 65 25.20 -1.65 -28.99
N ALA A 66 25.56 -0.52 -28.38
CA ALA A 66 26.60 0.37 -28.90
C ALA A 66 27.95 -0.36 -28.98
N ARG A 67 28.33 -1.11 -27.94
CA ARG A 67 29.54 -1.96 -27.92
C ARG A 67 29.50 -3.04 -29.00
N GLN A 68 28.36 -3.73 -29.17
CA GLN A 68 28.18 -4.73 -30.22
C GLN A 68 28.37 -4.15 -31.62
N ASN A 69 27.95 -2.90 -31.83
CA ASN A 69 28.10 -2.18 -33.09
C ASN A 69 29.46 -1.48 -33.24
N HIS A 70 30.41 -1.69 -32.32
CA HIS A 70 31.70 -1.01 -32.25
C HIS A 70 31.62 0.54 -32.13
N ASP A 71 30.46 1.08 -31.71
CA ASP A 71 30.31 2.51 -31.41
C ASP A 71 30.75 2.79 -29.96
N PHE A 72 32.06 2.86 -29.78
CA PHE A 72 32.67 3.09 -28.46
C PHE A 72 32.45 4.51 -27.94
N ALA A 73 32.27 5.50 -28.83
CA ALA A 73 31.98 6.86 -28.43
C ALA A 73 30.59 6.94 -27.77
N GLN A 74 29.57 6.37 -28.41
CA GLN A 74 28.23 6.29 -27.83
C GLN A 74 28.21 5.43 -26.57
N ALA A 75 28.90 4.28 -26.56
CA ALA A 75 28.98 3.43 -25.37
C ALA A 75 29.61 4.16 -24.18
N SER A 76 30.70 4.93 -24.42
CA SER A 76 31.37 5.72 -23.39
C SER A 76 30.46 6.83 -22.87
N HIS A 77 29.75 7.53 -23.76
CA HIS A 77 28.80 8.57 -23.37
C HIS A 77 27.68 8.00 -22.50
N LEU A 78 26.99 6.96 -22.95
CA LEU A 78 25.90 6.32 -22.20
C LEU A 78 26.35 5.75 -20.86
N THR A 79 27.58 5.20 -20.78
CA THR A 79 28.15 4.70 -19.53
C THR A 79 28.38 5.82 -18.51
N SER A 80 28.75 7.03 -18.97
CA SER A 80 28.94 8.19 -18.08
C SER A 80 27.63 8.73 -17.49
N THR A 81 26.50 8.39 -18.10
CA THR A 81 25.15 8.82 -17.68
C THR A 81 24.43 7.78 -16.81
N LEU A 82 25.03 6.59 -16.64
CA LEU A 82 24.49 5.49 -15.83
C LEU A 82 24.83 5.67 -14.35
#